data_AF-A0A8T3YRT0-F1
#
_entry.id   AF-A0A8T3YRT0-F1
#
_cell.length_a   1.000
_cell.length_b   1.000
_cell.length_c   1.000
_cell.angle_alpha   90.00
_cell.angle_beta   90.00
_cell.angle_gamma   90.00
#
_symmetry.space_group_name_H-M   'P 1'
#
loop_
_entity.id
_entity.type
_entity.pdbx_description
1 polymer ?
#
loop_
_entity_poly.entity_id
_entity_poly.type
_entity_poly.pdbx_seq_one_letter_code
_entity_poly.pdbx_strand_id
1 'polypeptide(L)' 'MVELDDETLKDAIRFRKEHKKKNLSYADCIGYIYAKRNGIKFLTGDMQFESLPNVEFVK' A
#
# COMPACT_ATOMS: atom_id res chain seq x y z
N MET A 1 2.69 -1.99 -18.43
CA MET A 1 1.81 -2.74 -17.49
C MET A 1 2.71 -3.19 -16.35
N VAL A 2 2.29 -3.00 -15.10
CA VAL A 2 3.09 -3.41 -13.93
C VAL A 2 2.83 -4.88 -13.65
N GLU A 3 3.88 -5.68 -13.49
CA GLU A 3 3.74 -7.08 -13.07
C GLU A 3 3.56 -7.15 -11.55
N LEU A 4 2.51 -7.85 -11.12
CA LEU A 4 2.23 -8.12 -9.72
C LEU A 4 2.42 -9.62 -9.48
N ASP A 5 3.37 -9.96 -8.60
CA ASP A 5 3.56 -11.33 -8.17
C ASP A 5 2.53 -11.72 -7.09
N ASP A 6 2.30 -13.02 -6.94
CA ASP A 6 1.37 -13.56 -5.93
C ASP A 6 1.76 -13.14 -4.50
N GLU A 7 3.06 -12.93 -4.25
CA GLU A 7 3.56 -12.49 -2.95
C GLU A 7 3.12 -11.06 -2.63
N THR A 8 3.10 -10.16 -3.61
CA THR A 8 2.58 -8.79 -3.47
C THR A 8 1.09 -8.82 -3.11
N LEU A 9 0.32 -9.70 -3.74
CA LEU A 9 -1.11 -9.87 -3.43
C LEU A 9 -1.33 -10.41 -2.01
N LYS A 10 -0.59 -11.45 -1.62
CA LYS A 10 -0.64 -12.04 -0.27
C LYS A 10 -0.26 -11.02 0.81
N ASP A 11 0.83 -10.29 0.59
CA ASP A 11 1.29 -9.24 1.50
C ASP A 11 0.27 -8.10 1.60
N ALA A 12 -0.38 -7.71 0.50
CA ALA A 12 -1.44 -6.70 0.51
C ALA A 12 -2.67 -7.16 1.31
N ILE A 13 -3.09 -8.43 1.18
CA ILE A 13 -4.17 -9.00 1.98
C ILE A 13 -3.79 -9.00 3.47
N ARG A 14 -2.57 -9.44 3.79
CA ARG A 14 -2.06 -9.48 5.16
C ARG A 14 -2.01 -8.07 5.76
N PHE A 15 -1.44 -7.12 5.03
CA PHE A 15 -1.34 -5.72 5.44
C PHE A 15 -2.72 -5.11 5.71
N ARG A 16 -3.69 -5.33 4.81
CA ARG A 16 -5.07 -4.87 4.98
C ARG A 16 -5.73 -5.46 6.24
N LYS A 17 -5.47 -6.75 6.52
CA LYS A 17 -5.99 -7.44 7.71
C LYS A 17 -5.37 -6.88 9.00
N GLU A 18 -4.06 -6.65 9.02
CA GLU A 18 -3.35 -6.04 10.15
C GLU A 18 -3.81 -4.60 10.42
N HIS A 19 -4.21 -3.88 9.37
CA HIS A 19 -4.71 -2.50 9.44
C HIS A 19 -6.24 -2.40 9.28
N LYS A 20 -7.00 -3.45 9.63
CA LYS A 20 -8.46 -3.51 9.41
C LYS A 20 -9.22 -2.30 9.99
N LYS A 21 -8.73 -1.69 11.08
CA LYS A 21 -9.32 -0.50 11.69
C LYS A 21 -9.24 0.76 10.82
N LYS A 22 -8.26 0.84 9.91
CA LYS A 22 -8.09 1.98 9.00
C LYS A 22 -9.12 1.96 7.86
N ASN A 23 -9.64 0.79 7.50
CA ASN A 23 -10.57 0.59 6.36
C ASN A 23 -9.95 0.89 4.99
N LEU A 24 -8.70 0.47 4.80
CA LEU A 24 -7.95 0.62 3.55
C LEU A 24 -8.58 -0.20 2.41
N SER A 25 -8.58 0.37 1.21
CA SER A 25 -8.97 -0.37 0.01
C SER A 25 -7.93 -1.44 -0.32
N TYR A 26 -8.35 -2.55 -0.92
CA TYR A 26 -7.41 -3.60 -1.32
C TYR A 26 -6.47 -3.13 -2.43
N ALA A 27 -6.96 -2.31 -3.38
CA ALA A 27 -6.15 -1.75 -4.46
C ALA A 27 -5.02 -0.86 -3.92
N ASP A 28 -5.31 -0.01 -2.93
CA ASP A 28 -4.29 0.85 -2.33
C ASP A 28 -3.27 0.04 -1.52
N CYS A 29 -3.70 -1.03 -0.87
CA CYS A 29 -2.78 -1.95 -0.20
C CYS A 29 -1.82 -2.62 -1.20
N ILE A 30 -2.32 -3.04 -2.37
CA ILE A 30 -1.48 -3.60 -3.45
C ILE A 30 -0.47 -2.54 -3.90
N GLY A 31 -0.93 -1.33 -4.22
CA GLY A 31 -0.06 -0.23 -4.65
C GLY A 31 1.02 0.11 -3.63
N TYR A 32 0.65 0.20 -2.36
CA TYR A 32 1.57 0.46 -1.26
C TYR A 32 2.63 -0.64 -1.09
N ILE A 33 2.21 -1.91 -1.07
CA ILE A 33 3.14 -3.05 -0.92
C ILE A 33 4.07 -3.13 -2.14
N TYR A 34 3.53 -2.99 -3.35
CA TYR A 34 4.32 -2.98 -4.57
C TYR A 34 5.37 -1.86 -4.54
N ALA A 35 4.97 -0.64 -4.19
CA ALA A 35 5.87 0.51 -4.10
C ALA A 35 6.99 0.26 -3.09
N LYS A 36 6.65 -0.27 -1.91
CA LYS A 36 7.60 -0.60 -0.85
C LYS A 36 8.61 -1.67 -1.27
N ARG A 37 8.18 -2.73 -1.97
CA ARG A 37 9.06 -3.81 -2.46
C ARG A 37 10.05 -3.30 -3.52
N ASN A 38 9.64 -2.33 -4.34
CA ASN A 38 10.46 -1.78 -5.41
C ASN A 38 11.27 -0.54 -5.00
N GLY A 39 11.21 -0.12 -3.73
CA GLY A 39 11.96 1.04 -3.25
C GLY A 39 11.50 2.38 -3.84
N ILE A 40 10.26 2.44 -4.35
CA ILE A 40 9.65 3.66 -4.91
C ILE A 40 8.62 4.24 -3.93
N LYS A 41 8.42 5.56 -3.93
CA LYS A 41 7.44 6.21 -3.05
C LYS A 41 6.01 5.85 -3.47
N PHE A 42 5.15 5.58 -2.49
CA PHE A 42 3.71 5.47 -2.68
C PHE A 42 3.06 6.85 -2.54
N LEU A 43 2.74 7.48 -3.68
CA LEU A 43 2.09 8.79 -3.72
C LEU A 43 0.58 8.65 -3.48
N THR A 44 0.03 9.33 -2.49
CA THR A 44 -1.41 9.29 -2.20
C THR A 44 -1.91 10.53 -1.48
N GLY A 45 -3.21 10.82 -1.63
CA GLY A 45 -3.94 11.80 -0.82
C GLY A 45 -4.79 11.17 0.29
N ASP A 46 -4.69 9.86 0.50
CA ASP A 46 -5.41 9.17 1.58
C ASP A 46 -4.66 9.30 2.91
N MET A 47 -5.26 10.06 3.84
CA MET A 47 -4.71 10.31 5.18
C MET A 47 -4.45 9.03 5.98
N GLN A 48 -5.11 7.91 5.68
CA GLN A 48 -4.87 6.64 6.35
C GLN A 48 -3.43 6.12 6.15
N PHE A 49 -2.79 6.55 5.05
CA PHE A 49 -1.43 6.19 4.67
C PHE A 49 -0.37 7.23 5.07
N GLU A 50 -0.76 8.45 5.45
CA GLU A 50 0.17 9.58 5.71
C GLU A 50 1.30 9.24 6.69
N SER A 51 1.00 8.47 7.74
CA SER A 51 1.97 8.07 8.76
C SER A 51 2.75 6.78 8.44
N LEU A 52 2.53 6.17 7.27
CA LEU A 52 3.19 4.93 6.90
C LEU A 52 4.55 5.19 6.24
N PRO A 53 5.53 4.30 6.47
CA PRO A 53 6.83 4.44 5.83
C PRO A 53 6.70 4.31 4.31
N ASN A 54 7.61 4.94 3.58
CA ASN A 54 7.63 4.89 2.12
C ASN A 54 6.41 5.51 1.41
N VAL A 55 5.65 6.35 2.11
CA VAL A 55 4.56 7.15 1.55
C VAL A 55 5.04 8.57 1.25
N GLU A 56 4.54 9.12 0.15
CA GLU A 56 4.57 10.56 -0.13
C GLU A 56 3.12 11.05 -0.14
N PHE A 57 2.79 11.90 0.83
CA PHE A 57 1.43 12.39 1.00
C PHE A 57 1.25 13.74 0.31
N VAL A 58 0.19 13.86 -0.48
CA VAL A 58 -0.19 15.11 -1.16
C VAL A 58 -1.59 15.54 -0.75
N LYS A 59 -1.79 16.84 -0.58
CA LYS A 59 -3.08 17.45 -0.22
C LYS A 59 -3.83 17.95 -1.44
#